data_AF-A0A6S6RX40-F1
#
_entry.id   AF-A0A6S6RX40-F1
#
_cell.length_a   1.000
_cell.length_b   1.000
_cell.length_c   1.000
_cell.angle_alpha   90.00
_cell.angle_beta   90.00
_cell.angle_gamma   90.00
#
_symmetry.space_group_name_H-M   'P 1'
#
loop_
_entity.id
_entity.type
_entity.pdbx_description
1 polymer ?
#
loop_
_entity_poly.entity_id
_entity_poly.type
_entity_poly.pdbx_seq_one_letter_code
_entity_poly.pdbx_strand_id
1 'polypeptide(L)' 'MIPSFNKKEWEDLLLNKEVPLLKSLSLKLKLASLKANIRIEKATVSEAVLELHAYCAANQKLYKKDLELIFKNA' A
#
# COMPACT_ATOMS: atom_id res chain seq x y z
N MET A 1 -4.78 11.34 8.14
CA MET A 1 -3.50 11.81 7.55
C MET A 1 -2.91 10.62 6.81
N ILE A 2 -1.97 10.81 5.87
CA ILE A 2 -1.23 9.65 5.35
C ILE A 2 -0.23 9.29 6.43
N PRO A 3 -0.10 8.00 6.80
CA PRO A 3 0.91 7.60 7.75
C PRO A 3 2.27 8.11 7.27
N SER A 4 3.11 8.54 8.21
CA SER A 4 4.51 8.83 7.93
C SER A 4 5.12 7.68 7.11
N PHE A 5 6.09 8.01 6.26
CA PHE A 5 6.79 7.04 5.41
C PHE A 5 7.66 6.10 6.27
N ASN A 6 7.03 5.25 7.06
CA ASN A 6 7.66 4.20 7.82
C ASN A 6 7.87 3.01 6.87
N LYS A 7 9.03 2.99 6.20
CA LYS A 7 9.35 2.00 5.15
C LYS A 7 8.90 0.58 5.52
N LYS A 8 9.14 0.17 6.77
CA LYS A 8 8.88 -1.18 7.23
C LYS A 8 7.40 -1.59 7.15
N GLU A 9 6.47 -0.72 7.56
CA GLU A 9 5.02 -1.05 7.54
C GLU A 9 4.47 -1.11 6.11
N TRP A 10 4.97 -0.24 5.23
CA TRP A 10 4.60 -0.23 3.82
C TRP A 10 5.19 -1.43 3.06
N GLU A 11 6.42 -1.84 3.40
CA GLU A 11 7.03 -3.07 2.90
C GLU A 11 6.23 -4.29 3.36
N ASP A 12 5.88 -4.36 4.65
CA ASP A 12 5.07 -5.43 5.21
C ASP A 12 3.70 -5.54 4.54
N LEU A 13 3.06 -4.42 4.17
CA LEU A 13 1.80 -4.44 3.43
C LEU A 13 1.93 -5.11 2.04
N LEU A 14 3.07 -4.91 1.38
CA LEU A 14 3.37 -5.48 0.07
C LEU A 14 3.81 -6.95 0.17
N LEU A 15 4.52 -7.32 1.23
CA LEU A 15 5.03 -8.67 1.44
C LEU A 15 4.03 -9.61 2.12
N ASN A 16 3.16 -9.11 2.99
CA ASN A 16 2.18 -9.94 3.70
C ASN A 16 1.13 -10.49 2.73
N LYS A 17 0.78 -11.77 2.92
CA LYS A 17 -0.30 -12.44 2.18
C LYS A 17 -1.67 -11.92 2.57
N GLU A 18 -1.85 -11.54 3.83
CA GLU A 18 -3.13 -11.06 4.35
C GLU A 18 -3.16 -9.53 4.35
N VAL A 19 -3.85 -8.96 3.36
CA VAL A 19 -4.20 -7.54 3.36
C VAL A 19 -5.52 -7.40 4.11
N PRO A 20 -5.65 -6.46 5.06
CA PRO A 20 -6.93 -6.19 5.70
C PRO A 20 -8.00 -5.88 4.66
N LEU A 21 -9.26 -6.15 4.99
CA LEU A 21 -10.41 -5.95 4.11
C LEU A 21 -10.56 -4.46 3.74
N LEU A 22 -9.90 -4.06 2.65
CA LEU A 22 -9.99 -2.69 2.12
C LEU A 22 -11.40 -2.46 1.56
N LYS A 23 -11.88 -1.23 1.64
CA LYS A 23 -13.15 -0.82 1.05
C LYS A 23 -12.96 -0.34 -0.39
N SER A 24 -11.84 0.31 -0.70
CA SER A 24 -11.59 0.83 -2.05
C SER A 24 -11.09 -0.24 -3.00
N LEU A 25 -11.85 -0.48 -4.07
CA LEU A 25 -11.46 -1.37 -5.17
C LEU A 25 -10.17 -0.91 -5.86
N SER A 26 -10.03 0.40 -6.07
CA SER A 26 -8.84 0.97 -6.74
C SER A 26 -7.56 0.71 -5.95
N LEU A 27 -7.61 0.82 -4.62
CA LEU A 27 -6.46 0.52 -3.76
C LEU A 27 -6.12 -0.98 -3.74
N LYS A 28 -7.14 -1.86 -3.73
CA LYS A 28 -6.94 -3.31 -3.87
C LYS A 28 -6.23 -3.68 -5.16
N LEU A 29 -6.70 -3.13 -6.28
CA LEU A 29 -6.11 -3.38 -7.59
C LEU A 29 -4.67 -2.87 -7.66
N LYS A 30 -4.41 -1.67 -7.10
CA LYS A 30 -3.06 -1.11 -7.05
C LYS A 30 -2.12 -1.99 -6.23
N LEU A 31 -2.53 -2.43 -5.04
CA LEU A 31 -1.76 -3.35 -4.21
C LEU A 31 -1.50 -4.68 -4.90
N ALA A 32 -2.52 -5.30 -5.50
CA ALA A 32 -2.36 -6.56 -6.23
C ALA A 32 -1.38 -6.41 -7.41
N SER A 33 -1.46 -5.30 -8.15
CA SER A 33 -0.55 -5.00 -9.25
C SER A 33 0.90 -4.84 -8.77
N LEU A 34 1.12 -4.12 -7.67
CA LEU A 34 2.45 -3.94 -7.09
C LEU A 34 3.03 -5.25 -6.56
N LYS A 35 2.22 -6.06 -5.87
CA LYS A 35 2.62 -7.41 -5.43
C LYS A 35 2.99 -8.32 -6.59
N ALA A 36 2.22 -8.27 -7.68
CA ALA A 36 2.53 -9.02 -8.89
C ALA A 36 3.85 -8.55 -9.51
N ASN A 37 4.07 -7.24 -9.61
CA ASN A 37 5.32 -6.67 -10.15
C ASN A 37 6.54 -7.08 -9.33
N ILE A 38 6.45 -7.10 -8.00
CA ILE A 38 7.51 -7.61 -7.11
C ILE A 38 7.75 -9.10 -7.37
N ARG A 39 6.68 -9.90 -7.48
CA ARG A 39 6.78 -11.36 -7.68
C ARG A 39 7.45 -11.74 -9.01
N ILE A 40 7.29 -10.94 -10.05
CA ILE A 40 7.93 -11.15 -11.35
C ILE A 40 9.26 -10.39 -11.48
N GLU A 41 9.80 -9.84 -10.37
CA GLU A 41 11.05 -9.08 -10.33
C GLU A 41 11.09 -7.85 -11.25
N LYS A 42 9.91 -7.33 -11.63
CA LYS A 42 9.79 -6.12 -12.47
C LYS A 42 10.03 -4.84 -11.67
N ALA A 43 9.83 -4.87 -10.36
CA ALA A 43 10.08 -3.76 -9.45
C ALA A 43 10.58 -4.27 -8.11
N THR A 44 11.48 -3.51 -7.49
CA THR A 44 11.91 -3.78 -6.12
C THR A 44 10.81 -3.42 -5.12
N VAL A 45 10.87 -4.00 -3.91
CA VAL A 45 9.92 -3.66 -2.84
C VAL A 45 9.98 -2.17 -2.53
N SER A 46 11.17 -1.57 -2.52
CA SER A 46 11.34 -0.13 -2.25
C SER A 46 10.68 0.77 -3.29
N GLU A 47 10.77 0.42 -4.58
CA GLU A 47 10.08 1.16 -5.65
C GLU A 47 8.56 1.03 -5.54
N ALA A 48 8.08 -0.18 -5.25
CA ALA A 48 6.66 -0.44 -5.05
C ALA A 48 6.09 0.33 -3.84
N VAL A 49 6.86 0.48 -2.76
CA VAL A 49 6.47 1.31 -1.60
C VAL A 49 6.37 2.78 -1.98
N LEU A 50 7.35 3.32 -2.71
CA LEU A 50 7.31 4.71 -3.19
C LEU A 50 6.10 4.95 -4.09
N GLU A 51 5.84 4.04 -5.01
CA GLU A 51 4.70 4.12 -5.93
C GLU A 51 3.35 4.04 -5.20
N LEU A 52 3.23 3.12 -4.23
CA LEU A 52 2.03 2.98 -3.42
C LEU A 52 1.78 4.21 -2.55
N HIS A 53 2.83 4.74 -1.93
CA HIS A 53 2.74 5.94 -1.10
C HIS A 53 2.33 7.14 -1.94
N ALA A 54 2.95 7.35 -3.11
CA ALA A 54 2.59 8.42 -4.04
C ALA A 54 1.13 8.30 -4.53
N TYR A 55 0.69 7.08 -4.83
CA TYR A 55 -0.70 6.79 -5.22
C TYR A 55 -1.70 7.15 -4.11
N CYS A 56 -1.36 6.80 -2.87
CA CYS A 56 -2.14 7.15 -1.69
C CYS A 56 -2.13 8.67 -1.44
N ALA A 57 -0.99 9.34 -1.66
CA ALA A 57 -0.81 10.79 -1.54
C ALA A 57 -1.66 11.59 -2.52
N ALA A 58 -1.70 11.16 -3.78
CA ALA A 58 -2.50 11.82 -4.80
C ALA A 58 -4.01 11.83 -4.47
N ASN A 59 -4.50 10.83 -3.74
CA ASN A 59 -5.94 10.67 -3.43
C ASN A 59 -6.19 10.45 -1.94
N GLN A 60 -5.52 11.22 -1.08
CA GLN A 60 -5.53 11.05 0.37
C GLN A 60 -6.94 10.93 0.97
N LYS A 61 -7.90 11.75 0.52
CA LYS A 61 -9.28 11.74 1.04
C LYS A 61 -10.02 10.43 0.73
N LEU A 62 -9.74 9.83 -0.43
CA LEU A 62 -10.38 8.60 -0.88
C LEU A 62 -9.89 7.40 -0.08
N TYR A 63 -8.58 7.33 0.18
CA TYR A 63 -7.95 6.19 0.83
C TYR A 63 -7.80 6.33 2.34
N LYS A 64 -8.16 7.48 2.92
CA LYS A 64 -8.03 7.74 4.37
C LYS A 64 -8.54 6.59 5.23
N LYS A 65 -9.76 6.10 4.98
CA LYS A 65 -10.37 5.01 5.76
C LYS A 65 -9.64 3.66 5.62
N ASP A 66 -9.13 3.39 4.42
CA ASP A 66 -8.40 2.15 4.15
C ASP A 66 -6.99 2.20 4.75
N LEU A 67 -6.32 3.35 4.64
CA LEU A 67 -5.04 3.59 5.31
C LEU A 67 -5.19 3.53 6.83
N GLU A 68 -6.24 4.13 7.39
CA GLU A 68 -6.55 3.99 8.81
C GLU A 68 -6.81 2.54 9.22
N LEU A 69 -7.33 1.67 8.33
CA LEU A 69 -7.49 0.24 8.63
C LEU A 69 -6.18 -0.53 8.54
N ILE A 70 -5.33 -0.18 7.57
CA ILE A 70 -4.02 -0.83 7.37
C ILE A 70 -3.05 -0.48 8.51
N PHE A 71 -2.99 0.80 8.88
CA PHE A 71 -2.00 1.33 9.80
C PHE A 71 -2.56 1.57 11.21
N LYS A 72 -3.66 0.91 11.59
CA LYS A 72 -4.42 1.23 12.82
C LYS A 72 -3.72 0.91 14.15
N ASN A 73 -2.45 0.52 14.14
CA ASN A 73 -1.64 0.19 15.32
C ASN A 73 -0.24 0.84 15.28
N ALA A 74 -0.07 2.02 14.68
CA ALA A 74 1.12 2.86 14.86
C ALA A 74 0.86 3.96 15.90
#